data_AF-A0A2T5DXH7-F1
#
_entry.id   AF-A0A2T5DXH7-F1
#
_cell.length_a   1.000
_cell.length_b   1.000
_cell.length_c   1.000
_cell.angle_alpha   90.00
_cell.angle_beta   90.00
_cell.angle_gamma   90.00
#
_symmetry.space_group_name_H-M   'P 1'
#
loop_
_entity.id
_entity.type
_entity.pdbx_description
1 polymer ?
#
loop_
_entity_poly.entity_id
_entity_poly.type
_entity_poly.pdbx_seq_one_letter_code
_entity_poly.pdbx_strand_id
1 'polypeptide(L)'
;MATIIIKKKRKLVTPEPSTTSTPAKKLSLKPKPKESPKKKIETKKNETSKAELTPEQRTYINNAKAINAKIKSIKRAKRWLMDTWPKVFDYDDFKPLAIGINKIVAEQYRQDRDNGKDLGFGWKHLATSLDRWVKKKAYIEALKTGTHRYNLDGTQSEEILEEHRVSDRQKDKKS
;
A
#
# COMPACT_ATOMS: atom_id res chain seq x y z
N MET A 1 -7.72 45.22 9.60
CA MET A 1 -6.79 45.05 8.45
C MET A 1 -6.79 43.58 8.06
N ALA A 2 -7.34 43.21 6.91
CA ALA A 2 -7.50 41.82 6.49
C ALA A 2 -6.46 41.48 5.40
N THR A 3 -5.59 40.51 5.67
CA THR A 3 -4.50 40.11 4.77
C THR A 3 -4.92 38.90 3.93
N ILE A 4 -5.09 39.11 2.62
CA ILE A 4 -5.39 38.04 1.65
C ILE A 4 -4.05 37.47 1.16
N ILE A 5 -3.75 36.22 1.49
CA ILE A 5 -2.55 35.52 1.02
C ILE A 5 -2.87 34.77 -0.28
N ILE A 6 -2.47 35.34 -1.42
CA ILE A 6 -2.59 34.74 -2.75
C ILE A 6 -1.38 33.82 -2.99
N LYS A 7 -1.61 32.49 -3.03
CA LYS A 7 -0.56 31.49 -3.26
C LYS A 7 -0.34 31.29 -4.77
N LYS A 8 0.69 31.95 -5.31
CA LYS A 8 1.14 31.85 -6.71
C LYS A 8 1.60 30.41 -7.03
N LYS A 9 0.98 29.77 -8.04
CA LYS A 9 1.40 28.48 -8.60
C LYS A 9 2.01 28.67 -9.99
N ARG A 10 2.89 27.72 -10.36
CA ARG A 10 3.35 27.25 -11.70
C ARG A 10 4.87 27.44 -11.87
N LYS A 11 5.65 26.53 -12.48
CA LYS A 11 5.39 25.29 -13.26
C LYS A 11 6.70 24.48 -13.26
N LEU A 12 6.63 23.15 -13.16
CA LEU A 12 7.76 22.25 -13.48
C LEU A 12 7.76 21.99 -14.99
N VAL A 13 8.89 22.25 -15.62
CA VAL A 13 9.19 21.92 -17.02
C VAL A 13 9.60 20.45 -17.09
N THR A 14 8.91 19.66 -17.89
CA THR A 14 9.35 18.33 -18.31
C THR A 14 9.78 18.41 -19.78
N PRO A 15 10.98 17.95 -20.16
CA PRO A 15 11.28 17.69 -21.56
C PRO A 15 10.53 16.43 -22.03
N GLU A 16 9.96 16.50 -23.23
CA GLU A 16 9.20 15.43 -23.86
C GLU A 16 10.07 14.24 -24.30
N PRO A 17 9.48 13.03 -24.42
CA PRO A 17 10.16 11.83 -24.90
C PRO A 17 10.16 11.71 -26.43
N SER A 18 11.33 11.58 -27.05
CA SER A 18 11.44 11.14 -28.44
C SER A 18 11.38 9.62 -28.54
N THR A 19 10.49 9.16 -29.41
CA THR A 19 10.33 7.78 -29.90
C THR A 19 11.51 7.38 -30.78
N THR A 20 11.86 6.08 -30.85
CA THR A 20 12.08 5.30 -32.10
C THR A 20 12.64 3.88 -31.83
N SER A 21 11.84 2.89 -32.23
CA SER A 21 12.09 1.51 -32.74
C SER A 21 13.20 0.56 -32.21
N THR A 22 12.73 -0.63 -31.80
CA THR A 22 13.23 -2.04 -31.88
C THR A 22 14.20 -2.36 -33.05
N PRO A 23 14.97 -3.50 -33.09
CA PRO A 23 14.73 -4.79 -32.41
C PRO A 23 15.94 -5.62 -31.91
N ALA A 24 15.60 -6.75 -31.31
CA ALA A 24 16.43 -7.78 -30.68
C ALA A 24 17.58 -8.35 -31.55
N LYS A 25 18.74 -8.60 -30.91
CA LYS A 25 19.79 -9.50 -31.43
C LYS A 25 20.46 -10.31 -30.30
N LYS A 26 20.13 -11.61 -30.32
CA LYS A 26 20.99 -12.79 -30.11
C LYS A 26 22.03 -12.76 -28.97
N LEU A 27 21.68 -13.45 -27.89
CA LEU A 27 22.58 -14.07 -26.92
C LEU A 27 23.61 -14.94 -27.69
N SER A 28 24.89 -14.57 -27.62
CA SER A 28 25.99 -15.38 -28.14
C SER A 28 26.99 -15.66 -27.02
N LEU A 29 27.03 -16.94 -26.64
CA LEU A 29 28.03 -17.54 -25.77
C LEU A 29 29.24 -17.97 -26.62
N LYS A 30 30.44 -17.50 -26.27
CA LYS A 30 31.71 -18.18 -26.56
C LYS A 30 32.84 -17.75 -25.60
N PRO A 31 33.86 -18.60 -25.38
CA PRO A 31 34.58 -18.76 -24.11
C PRO A 31 35.97 -18.07 -24.05
N LYS A 32 36.56 -18.02 -22.84
CA LYS A 32 37.83 -17.36 -22.44
C LYS A 32 39.10 -17.94 -23.12
N PRO A 33 40.25 -17.21 -23.10
CA PRO A 33 41.30 -17.49 -22.08
C PRO A 33 42.08 -16.24 -21.58
N LYS A 34 42.27 -16.12 -20.25
CA LYS A 34 43.55 -16.11 -19.51
C LYS A 34 44.54 -14.99 -19.86
N GLU A 35 44.72 -14.05 -18.93
CA GLU A 35 46.01 -13.81 -18.27
C GLU A 35 45.82 -12.90 -17.04
N SER A 36 46.58 -13.21 -16.00
CA SER A 36 46.64 -12.49 -14.72
C SER A 36 48.10 -12.18 -14.44
N PRO A 37 48.41 -11.04 -13.80
CA PRO A 37 49.19 -11.17 -12.57
C PRO A 37 48.75 -10.24 -11.43
N LYS A 38 48.75 -10.88 -10.26
CA LYS A 38 48.63 -10.40 -8.87
C LYS A 38 49.25 -9.02 -8.59
N LYS A 39 48.53 -8.19 -7.80
CA LYS A 39 49.17 -7.38 -6.75
C LYS A 39 48.23 -7.13 -5.55
N LYS A 40 48.67 -7.66 -4.40
CA LYS A 40 48.30 -7.40 -3.00
C LYS A 40 46.82 -7.46 -2.58
N ILE A 41 46.45 -8.64 -2.11
CA ILE A 41 45.51 -8.82 -1.00
C ILE A 41 46.29 -8.44 0.27
N GLU A 42 46.03 -7.26 0.82
CA GLU A 42 46.32 -6.98 2.23
C GLU A 42 45.01 -7.10 3.01
N THR A 43 44.85 -8.27 3.64
CA THR A 43 43.99 -8.49 4.78
C THR A 43 44.38 -7.54 5.92
N LYS A 44 43.57 -6.51 6.16
CA LYS A 44 43.42 -5.92 7.49
C LYS A 44 42.00 -6.21 7.99
N LYS A 45 41.92 -7.14 8.94
CA LYS A 45 40.78 -7.29 9.83
C LYS A 45 40.72 -6.10 10.78
N ASN A 46 39.49 -5.70 11.09
CA ASN A 46 39.04 -4.90 12.23
C ASN A 46 39.63 -3.50 12.37
N GLU A 47 38.77 -2.50 12.15
CA GLU A 47 38.45 -1.47 13.14
C GLU A 47 37.40 -0.51 12.55
N THR A 48 36.17 -0.67 13.03
CA THR A 48 35.27 0.43 13.41
C THR A 48 35.33 1.73 12.59
N SER A 49 35.04 1.69 11.29
CA SER A 49 34.53 2.89 10.62
C SER A 49 33.03 3.01 10.91
N LYS A 50 32.69 3.65 12.03
CA LYS A 50 31.46 4.45 12.09
C LYS A 50 31.64 5.56 11.04
N ALA A 51 31.47 5.23 9.77
CA ALA A 51 31.30 6.23 8.74
C ALA A 51 30.09 7.05 9.19
N GLU A 52 30.34 8.27 9.65
CA GLU A 52 29.28 9.15 10.11
C GLU A 52 28.38 9.43 8.91
N LEU A 53 27.26 8.71 8.85
CA LEU A 53 26.23 8.91 7.84
C LEU A 53 25.92 10.41 7.78
N THR A 54 25.87 10.98 6.58
CA THR A 54 25.47 12.38 6.41
C THR A 54 24.05 12.57 6.97
N PRO A 55 23.66 13.77 7.44
CA PRO A 55 22.31 14.02 7.92
C PRO A 55 21.21 13.60 6.91
N GLU A 56 21.47 13.77 5.60
CA GLU A 56 20.59 13.31 4.53
C GLU A 56 20.47 11.77 4.45
N GLN A 57 21.58 11.05 4.55
CA GLN A 57 21.55 9.59 4.57
C GLN A 57 20.85 9.04 5.83
N ARG A 58 21.07 9.67 6.99
CA ARG A 58 20.37 9.31 8.24
C ARG A 58 18.87 9.52 8.12
N THR A 59 18.44 10.66 7.60
CA THR A 59 17.01 10.96 7.40
C THR A 59 16.38 10.01 6.39
N TYR A 60 17.05 9.70 5.27
CA TYR A 60 16.59 8.71 4.31
C TYR A 60 16.38 7.32 4.95
N ILE A 61 17.38 6.83 5.71
CA ILE A 61 17.29 5.52 6.39
C ILE A 61 16.17 5.52 7.42
N ASN A 62 16.02 6.58 8.22
CA ASN A 62 14.97 6.69 9.21
C ASN A 62 13.58 6.75 8.55
N ASN A 63 13.44 7.48 7.45
CA ASN A 63 12.21 7.51 6.65
C ASN A 63 11.87 6.14 6.07
N ALA A 64 12.85 5.44 5.50
CA ALA A 64 12.67 4.08 4.99
C ALA A 64 12.24 3.10 6.09
N LYS A 65 12.88 3.19 7.28
CA LYS A 65 12.49 2.40 8.46
C LYS A 65 11.05 2.71 8.90
N ALA A 66 10.67 3.98 8.96
CA ALA A 66 9.31 4.40 9.33
C ALA A 66 8.26 3.91 8.32
N ILE A 67 8.57 4.00 7.02
CA ILE A 67 7.71 3.46 5.94
C ILE A 67 7.55 1.95 6.10
N ASN A 68 8.64 1.22 6.30
CA ASN A 68 8.61 -0.23 6.50
C ASN A 68 7.82 -0.63 7.75
N ALA A 69 7.96 0.10 8.86
CA ALA A 69 7.16 -0.10 10.06
C ALA A 69 5.67 0.12 9.80
N LYS A 70 5.31 1.21 9.12
CA LYS A 70 3.92 1.49 8.70
C LYS A 70 3.35 0.37 7.83
N ILE A 71 4.10 -0.14 6.86
CA ILE A 71 3.67 -1.26 6.00
C ILE A 71 3.42 -2.51 6.85
N LYS A 72 4.30 -2.82 7.81
CA LYS A 72 4.11 -3.95 8.73
C LYS A 72 2.84 -3.79 9.56
N SER A 73 2.58 -2.60 10.12
CA SER A 73 1.35 -2.34 10.89
C SER A 73 0.08 -2.45 10.04
N ILE A 74 0.09 -1.99 8.78
CA ILE A 74 -1.04 -2.17 7.85
C ILE A 74 -1.26 -3.66 7.57
N LYS A 75 -0.20 -4.44 7.33
CA LYS A 75 -0.31 -5.89 7.11
C LYS A 75 -0.91 -6.61 8.32
N ARG A 76 -0.52 -6.22 9.55
CA ARG A 76 -1.10 -6.76 10.78
C ARG A 76 -2.58 -6.39 10.93
N ALA A 77 -2.95 -5.13 10.69
CA ALA A 77 -4.33 -4.67 10.74
C ALA A 77 -5.23 -5.41 9.75
N LYS A 78 -4.71 -5.65 8.54
CA LYS A 78 -5.38 -6.44 7.51
C LYS A 78 -5.58 -7.90 7.95
N ARG A 79 -4.55 -8.52 8.53
CA ARG A 79 -4.65 -9.90 9.04
C ARG A 79 -5.67 -10.00 10.17
N TRP A 80 -5.65 -9.06 11.11
CA TRP A 80 -6.63 -8.99 12.18
C TRP A 80 -8.07 -8.85 11.65
N LEU A 81 -8.33 -8.03 10.62
CA LEU A 81 -9.66 -7.95 9.99
C LEU A 81 -10.16 -9.31 9.50
N MET A 82 -9.28 -10.07 8.84
CA MET A 82 -9.60 -11.39 8.30
C MET A 82 -9.78 -12.43 9.39
N ASP A 83 -8.93 -12.40 10.42
CA ASP A 83 -9.00 -13.33 11.55
C ASP A 83 -10.27 -13.08 12.39
N THR A 84 -10.68 -11.82 12.56
CA THR A 84 -11.89 -11.44 13.33
C THR A 84 -13.18 -11.69 12.55
N TRP A 85 -13.20 -11.41 11.25
CA TRP A 85 -14.40 -11.54 10.41
C TRP A 85 -14.12 -12.29 9.09
N PRO A 86 -13.78 -13.59 9.16
CA PRO A 86 -13.40 -14.37 7.98
C PRO A 86 -14.56 -14.54 6.99
N LYS A 87 -15.81 -14.49 7.46
CA LYS A 87 -17.00 -14.61 6.61
C LYS A 87 -17.19 -13.43 5.64
N VAL A 88 -16.59 -12.28 5.95
CA VAL A 88 -16.80 -11.02 5.22
C VAL A 88 -15.53 -10.58 4.50
N PHE A 89 -14.38 -10.78 5.14
CA PHE A 89 -13.08 -10.45 4.57
C PHE A 89 -12.37 -11.69 4.05
N ASP A 90 -12.77 -12.14 2.85
CA ASP A 90 -12.11 -13.22 2.11
C ASP A 90 -11.47 -12.67 0.81
N TYR A 91 -10.29 -13.19 0.45
CA TYR A 91 -9.65 -12.83 -0.83
C TYR A 91 -10.27 -13.55 -2.02
N ASP A 92 -10.87 -14.71 -1.78
CA ASP A 92 -11.47 -15.50 -2.84
C ASP A 92 -12.89 -14.99 -3.14
N ASP A 93 -13.61 -14.53 -2.12
CA ASP A 93 -14.95 -13.96 -2.23
C ASP A 93 -15.07 -12.57 -1.58
N PHE A 94 -15.08 -11.53 -2.42
CA PHE A 94 -15.27 -10.16 -1.96
C PHE A 94 -16.76 -9.88 -1.74
N LYS A 95 -17.19 -9.73 -0.49
CA LYS A 95 -18.57 -9.37 -0.18
C LYS A 95 -18.77 -7.85 -0.11
N PRO A 96 -19.86 -7.30 -0.68
CA PRO A 96 -20.25 -5.91 -0.50
C PRO A 96 -20.48 -5.60 0.99
N LEU A 97 -19.81 -4.56 1.52
CA LEU A 97 -19.90 -4.23 2.95
C LEU A 97 -21.11 -3.34 3.25
N ALA A 98 -21.75 -3.59 4.40
CA ALA A 98 -22.79 -2.74 4.96
C ALA A 98 -22.31 -1.30 5.19
N ILE A 99 -23.23 -0.34 5.06
CA ILE A 99 -22.94 1.07 5.34
C ILE A 99 -22.69 1.23 6.84
N GLY A 100 -21.66 1.99 7.22
CA GLY A 100 -21.35 2.23 8.63
C GLY A 100 -20.52 1.15 9.32
N ILE A 101 -20.07 0.12 8.59
CA ILE A 101 -19.24 -0.97 9.14
C ILE A 101 -17.98 -0.48 9.85
N ASN A 102 -17.44 0.67 9.43
CA ASN A 102 -16.31 1.33 10.08
C ASN A 102 -16.56 1.64 11.57
N LYS A 103 -17.79 1.95 11.98
CA LYS A 103 -18.13 2.24 13.38
C LYS A 103 -18.05 0.97 14.23
N ILE A 104 -18.64 -0.11 13.73
CA ILE A 104 -18.64 -1.42 14.41
C ILE A 104 -17.20 -1.94 14.52
N VAL A 105 -16.41 -1.84 13.45
CA VAL A 105 -14.98 -2.18 13.49
C VAL A 105 -14.20 -1.31 14.49
N ALA A 106 -14.54 -0.02 14.62
CA ALA A 106 -13.91 0.88 15.57
C ALA A 106 -14.21 0.51 17.03
N GLU A 107 -15.46 0.15 17.31
CA GLU A 107 -15.90 -0.30 18.64
C GLU A 107 -15.19 -1.59 19.03
N GLN A 108 -15.16 -2.59 18.14
CA GLN A 108 -14.45 -3.84 18.40
C GLN A 108 -12.94 -3.61 18.61
N TYR A 109 -12.33 -2.75 17.80
CA TYR A 109 -10.93 -2.39 17.94
C TYR A 109 -10.64 -1.70 19.30
N ARG A 110 -11.55 -0.83 19.78
CA ARG A 110 -11.43 -0.22 21.10
C ARG A 110 -11.57 -1.26 22.19
N GLN A 111 -12.57 -2.13 22.12
CA GLN A 111 -12.76 -3.22 23.09
C GLN A 111 -11.52 -4.12 23.19
N ASP A 112 -10.97 -4.59 22.06
CA ASP A 112 -9.74 -5.42 22.09
C ASP A 112 -8.56 -4.68 22.71
N ARG A 113 -8.42 -3.38 22.45
CA ARG A 113 -7.37 -2.54 23.02
C ARG A 113 -7.57 -2.32 24.53
N ASP A 114 -8.80 -2.05 24.96
CA ASP A 114 -9.16 -1.81 26.36
C ASP A 114 -9.04 -3.10 27.19
N ASN A 115 -9.28 -4.25 26.56
CA ASN A 115 -9.00 -5.59 27.09
C ASN A 115 -7.49 -5.91 27.19
N GLY A 116 -6.61 -4.96 26.87
CA GLY A 116 -5.15 -5.12 26.99
C GLY A 116 -4.49 -5.96 25.89
N LYS A 117 -5.19 -6.28 24.80
CA LYS A 117 -4.54 -6.96 23.67
C LYS A 117 -3.61 -6.01 22.94
N ASP A 118 -2.33 -6.35 22.86
CA ASP A 118 -1.41 -5.65 21.96
C ASP A 118 -1.63 -6.09 20.51
N LEU A 119 -2.41 -5.28 19.79
CA LEU A 119 -2.68 -5.48 18.37
C LEU A 119 -1.46 -5.12 17.49
N GLY A 120 -0.48 -4.36 18.01
CA GLY A 120 0.72 -3.98 17.27
C GLY A 120 0.47 -3.04 16.07
N PHE A 121 -0.71 -2.40 16.01
CA PHE A 121 -1.09 -1.37 15.04
C PHE A 121 -2.12 -0.40 15.63
N GLY A 122 -2.06 0.86 15.20
CA GLY A 122 -3.08 1.87 15.52
C GLY A 122 -4.28 1.92 14.56
N TRP A 123 -5.39 2.54 14.99
CA TRP A 123 -6.63 2.75 14.22
C TRP A 123 -6.41 3.24 12.77
N LYS A 124 -5.48 4.18 12.55
CA LYS A 124 -5.18 4.71 11.21
C LYS A 124 -4.77 3.61 10.21
N HIS A 125 -4.06 2.58 10.66
CA HIS A 125 -3.65 1.46 9.81
C HIS A 125 -4.82 0.55 9.47
N LEU A 126 -5.76 0.39 10.40
CA LEU A 126 -7.00 -0.36 10.21
C LEU A 126 -7.92 0.34 9.20
N ALA A 127 -8.16 1.64 9.39
CA ALA A 127 -8.91 2.46 8.44
C ALA A 127 -8.27 2.44 7.04
N THR A 128 -6.93 2.51 6.94
CA THR A 128 -6.22 2.38 5.66
C THR A 128 -6.43 0.99 5.03
N SER A 129 -6.51 -0.06 5.83
CA SER A 129 -6.72 -1.43 5.33
C SER A 129 -8.12 -1.61 4.77
N LEU A 130 -9.14 -1.07 5.45
CA LEU A 130 -10.53 -1.02 4.99
C LEU A 130 -10.67 -0.19 3.70
N ASP A 131 -10.08 1.00 3.66
CA ASP A 131 -10.08 1.85 2.45
C ASP A 131 -9.44 1.15 1.25
N ARG A 132 -8.36 0.40 1.47
CA ARG A 132 -7.73 -0.42 0.42
C ARG A 132 -8.58 -1.62 0.01
N TRP A 133 -9.38 -2.17 0.92
CA TRP A 133 -10.28 -3.28 0.63
C TRP A 133 -11.35 -2.85 -0.37
N VAL A 134 -12.07 -1.76 -0.07
CA VAL A 134 -13.17 -1.27 -0.89
C VAL A 134 -12.73 -0.69 -2.25
N LYS A 135 -11.44 -0.41 -2.42
CA LYS A 135 -10.85 0.05 -3.69
C LYS A 135 -10.37 -1.08 -4.59
N LYS A 136 -10.43 -2.34 -4.15
CA LYS A 136 -10.03 -3.47 -4.99
C LYS A 136 -11.01 -3.66 -6.15
N LYS A 137 -10.48 -4.03 -7.31
CA LYS A 137 -11.29 -4.33 -8.49
C LYS A 137 -12.34 -5.41 -8.21
N ALA A 138 -11.92 -6.50 -7.57
CA ALA A 138 -12.82 -7.59 -7.18
C ALA A 138 -13.96 -7.13 -6.26
N TYR A 139 -13.70 -6.17 -5.36
CA TYR A 139 -14.75 -5.59 -4.52
C TYR A 139 -15.72 -4.72 -5.34
N ILE A 140 -15.21 -3.93 -6.29
CA ILE A 140 -16.04 -3.12 -7.20
C ILE A 140 -16.89 -4.03 -8.09
N GLU A 141 -16.34 -5.15 -8.57
CA GLU A 141 -17.07 -6.16 -9.34
C GLU A 141 -18.17 -6.81 -8.50
N ALA A 142 -17.87 -7.20 -7.26
CA ALA A 142 -18.85 -7.73 -6.33
C ALA A 142 -19.97 -6.74 -5.98
N LEU A 143 -19.67 -5.44 -5.93
CA LEU A 143 -20.70 -4.40 -5.78
C LEU A 143 -21.61 -4.28 -7.01
N LYS A 144 -21.10 -4.58 -8.22
CA LYS A 144 -21.89 -4.52 -9.46
C LYS A 144 -22.79 -5.74 -9.62
N THR A 145 -22.29 -6.92 -9.25
CA THR A 145 -23.01 -8.21 -9.40
C THR A 145 -23.85 -8.57 -8.17
N GLY A 146 -23.48 -8.09 -6.99
CA GLY A 146 -24.14 -8.39 -5.73
C GLY A 146 -25.54 -7.76 -5.63
N THR A 147 -26.43 -8.47 -4.95
CA THR A 147 -27.80 -8.01 -4.66
C THR A 147 -27.89 -7.30 -3.32
N HIS A 148 -27.18 -7.80 -2.30
CA HIS A 148 -27.25 -7.28 -0.93
C HIS A 148 -25.86 -6.95 -0.37
N ARG A 149 -25.83 -6.04 0.61
CA ARG A 149 -24.68 -5.78 1.47
C ARG A 149 -24.66 -6.74 2.65
N TYR A 150 -23.48 -7.00 3.17
CA TYR A 150 -23.25 -7.90 4.29
C TYR A 150 -22.70 -7.14 5.50
N ASN A 151 -23.26 -7.45 6.67
CA ASN A 151 -22.73 -7.05 7.97
C ASN A 151 -21.53 -7.92 8.35
N LEU A 152 -20.81 -7.52 9.42
CA LEU A 152 -19.62 -8.22 9.92
C LEU A 152 -19.87 -9.65 10.42
N ASP A 153 -21.10 -9.94 10.85
CA ASP A 153 -21.56 -11.26 11.27
C ASP A 153 -21.86 -12.21 10.08
N GLY A 154 -21.90 -11.66 8.86
CA GLY A 154 -22.29 -12.35 7.64
C GLY A 154 -23.80 -12.29 7.34
N THR A 155 -24.58 -11.55 8.13
CA THR A 155 -26.01 -11.33 7.83
C THR A 155 -26.19 -10.37 6.67
N GLN A 156 -27.25 -10.58 5.89
CA GLN A 156 -27.65 -9.65 4.85
C GLN A 156 -28.24 -8.40 5.50
N SER A 157 -27.78 -7.26 5.00
CA SER A 157 -28.21 -5.93 5.41
C SER A 157 -29.03 -5.32 4.26
N GLU A 158 -28.68 -4.12 3.82
CA GLU A 158 -29.38 -3.39 2.77
C GLU A 158 -29.19 -4.00 1.38
N GLU A 159 -30.25 -3.93 0.56
CA GLU A 159 -30.17 -4.18 -0.87
C GLU A 159 -29.29 -3.11 -1.55
N ILE A 160 -28.48 -3.54 -2.52
CA ILE A 160 -27.67 -2.62 -3.30
C ILE A 160 -28.54 -2.04 -4.42
N LEU A 161 -29.11 -0.85 -4.16
CA LEU A 161 -29.79 -0.07 -5.18
C LEU A 161 -28.86 0.22 -6.36
N GLU A 162 -29.44 0.29 -7.55
CA GLU A 162 -28.71 0.47 -8.82
C GLU A 162 -27.89 1.76 -8.82
N GLU A 163 -28.35 2.82 -8.15
CA GLU A 163 -27.61 4.08 -7.96
C GLU A 163 -26.33 3.92 -7.12
N HIS A 164 -26.28 2.91 -6.25
CA HIS A 164 -25.15 2.58 -5.39
C HIS A 164 -24.19 1.57 -6.03
N ARG A 165 -24.59 0.93 -7.15
CA ARG A 165 -23.73 0.11 -8.00
C ARG A 165 -22.81 1.03 -8.80
N VAL A 166 -21.78 1.53 -8.11
CA VAL A 166 -20.71 2.42 -8.57
C VAL A 166 -20.81 2.80 -10.06
N SER A 167 -21.29 4.02 -10.31
CA SER A 167 -21.02 4.72 -11.55
C SER A 167 -19.50 4.78 -11.74
N ASP A 168 -19.02 4.38 -12.93
CA ASP A 168 -17.61 4.28 -13.28
C ASP A 168 -16.87 5.62 -13.05
N ARG A 169 -16.41 5.92 -11.83
CA ARG A 169 -15.57 7.10 -11.54
C ARG A 169 -14.12 6.95 -12.04
N GLN A 170 -13.89 6.03 -12.97
CA GLN A 170 -12.58 5.67 -13.54
C GLN A 170 -12.65 5.37 -15.05
N LYS A 171 -13.37 6.19 -15.82
CA LYS A 171 -12.98 6.57 -17.19
C LYS A 171 -13.05 8.10 -17.16
N ASP A 172 -11.98 8.80 -16.83
CA ASP A 172 -11.18 9.50 -17.84
C ASP A 172 -9.86 9.97 -17.22
N LYS A 173 -8.82 9.15 -17.26
CA LYS A 173 -7.41 9.60 -17.20
C LYS A 173 -6.52 8.66 -18.02
N LYS A 174 -6.86 8.52 -19.30
CA LYS A 174 -5.93 8.16 -20.37
C LYS A 174 -6.41 8.84 -21.64
N SER A 175 -5.95 10.08 -21.85
CA SER A 175 -5.45 10.54 -23.14
C SER A 175 -4.59 11.77 -22.91
#